data_AF-A0A182SAG2-F1
#
_entry.id   AF-A0A182SAG2-F1
#
_cell.length_a   1.000
_cell.length_b   1.000
_cell.length_c   1.000
_cell.angle_alpha   90.00
_cell.angle_beta   90.00
_cell.angle_gamma   90.00
#
_symmetry.space_group_name_H-M   'P 1'
#
loop_
_entity.id
_entity.type
_entity.pdbx_description
1 polymer ?
#
loop_
_entity_poly.entity_id
_entity_poly.type
_entity_poly.pdbx_seq_one_letter_code
_entity_poly.pdbx_strand_id
1 'polypeptide(L)' 'LSFEKNYEFLGVAFTDLPDKMYYPTVAAVYGNTEISMVYLGPPLDG' A
#
# COMPACT_ATOMS: atom_id res chain seq x y z
N LEU A 1 2.82 1.81 7.73
CA LEU A 1 2.37 1.16 6.48
C LEU A 1 1.98 -0.28 6.80
N SER A 2 0.78 -0.70 6.38
CA SER A 2 0.22 -2.03 6.61
C SER A 2 -0.44 -2.53 5.33
N PHE A 3 -0.80 -3.82 5.32
CA PHE A 3 -1.45 -4.46 4.18
C PHE A 3 -2.69 -5.24 4.64
N GLU A 4 -3.65 -5.34 3.73
CA GLU A 4 -4.86 -6.13 3.87
C GLU A 4 -4.99 -7.04 2.66
N LYS A 5 -5.51 -8.25 2.87
CA LYS A 5 -5.85 -9.17 1.79
C LYS A 5 -7.16 -9.86 2.11
N ASN A 6 -8.11 -9.87 1.17
CA ASN A 6 -9.41 -10.52 1.36
C ASN A 6 -10.14 -10.06 2.63
N TYR A 7 -10.10 -8.77 2.96
CA TYR A 7 -10.69 -8.21 4.19
C TYR A 7 -10.01 -8.67 5.50
N GLU A 8 -8.85 -9.31 5.40
CA GLU A 8 -8.04 -9.71 6.55
C GLU A 8 -6.85 -8.76 6.71
N PHE A 9 -6.78 -8.11 7.86
CA PHE A 9 -5.65 -7.27 8.24
C PHE A 9 -4.42 -8.14 8.54
N LEU A 10 -3.31 -7.89 7.83
CA LEU A 10 -2.10 -8.70 7.93
C LEU A 10 -1.07 -8.15 8.93
N GLY A 11 -1.43 -7.11 9.70
CA GLY A 11 -0.52 -6.45 10.63
C GLY A 11 0.18 -5.22 10.07
N VAL A 12 0.97 -4.58 10.94
CA VAL A 12 1.81 -3.43 10.58
C VAL A 12 3.11 -3.92 9.96
N ALA A 13 3.42 -3.48 8.74
CA ALA A 13 4.65 -3.86 8.04
C ALA A 13 5.80 -2.89 8.34
N PHE A 14 5.52 -1.59 8.44
CA PHE A 14 6.51 -0.56 8.77
C PHE A 14 5.94 0.41 9.79
N THR A 15 6.69 0.63 10.87
CA THR A 15 6.45 1.65 11.90
C THR A 15 7.41 2.83 11.71
N ASP A 16 7.18 3.91 12.47
CA ASP A 16 8.15 5.02 12.62
C ASP A 16 8.58 5.67 11.30
N LEU A 17 7.64 5.75 10.36
CA LEU A 17 7.85 6.46 9.11
C LEU A 17 8.03 7.96 9.41
N PRO A 18 9.07 8.62 8.85
CA PRO A 18 9.27 10.05 9.08
C PRO A 18 8.09 10.87 8.56
N ASP A 19 7.81 12.01 9.21
CA ASP A 19 6.75 12.92 8.80
C ASP A 19 7.10 13.62 7.47
N LYS A 20 6.69 12.98 6.38
CA LYS A 20 6.96 13.38 4.99
C LYS A 20 5.80 13.00 4.11
N MET A 21 5.73 13.63 2.95
CA MET A 21 4.77 13.27 1.92
C MET A 21 5.19 11.93 1.26
N TYR A 22 4.27 10.97 1.25
CA TYR A 22 4.44 9.67 0.60
C TYR A 22 3.56 9.56 -0.64
N TYR A 23 4.03 8.80 -1.63
CA TYR A 23 3.32 8.52 -2.86
C TYR A 23 3.20 7.01 -3.08
N PRO A 24 2.03 6.50 -3.51
CA PRO A 24 1.90 5.12 -3.93
C PRO A 24 2.93 4.78 -5.03
N THR A 25 3.69 3.70 -4.85
CA THR A 25 4.76 3.32 -5.77
C THR A 25 4.78 1.81 -5.96
N VAL A 26 5.03 1.36 -7.20
CA VAL A 26 5.24 -0.03 -7.58
C VAL A 26 6.46 -0.15 -8.48
N ALA A 27 7.16 -1.28 -8.42
CA ALA A 27 8.26 -1.62 -9.31
C ALA A 27 8.04 -3.02 -9.88
N ALA A 28 8.25 -3.21 -11.18
CA ALA A 28 8.03 -4.47 -11.87
C ALA A 28 9.24 -4.83 -12.73
N VAL A 29 9.54 -6.13 -12.80
CA VAL A 29 10.66 -6.67 -13.62
C VAL A 29 10.18 -7.65 -14.69
N TYR A 30 8.93 -8.09 -14.63
CA TYR A 30 8.38 -9.09 -15.53
C TYR A 30 7.75 -8.46 -16.78
N GLY A 31 8.12 -8.96 -17.95
CA GLY A 31 7.54 -8.53 -19.22
C GLY A 31 6.04 -8.81 -19.29
N ASN A 32 5.29 -7.89 -19.88
CA ASN A 32 3.82 -7.94 -19.98
C ASN A 32 3.08 -7.88 -18.63
N THR A 33 3.72 -7.40 -17.56
CA THR A 33 3.02 -7.17 -16.29
C THR A 33 2.10 -5.96 -16.40
N GLU A 34 0.82 -6.15 -16.12
CA GLU A 34 -0.16 -5.08 -16.00
C GLU A 34 -0.49 -4.87 -14.52
N ILE A 35 -0.41 -3.62 -14.05
CA ILE A 35 -0.67 -3.24 -12.66
C ILE A 35 -1.77 -2.19 -12.63
N SER A 36 -2.79 -2.44 -11.81
CA SER A 36 -3.86 -1.49 -11.54
C SER A 36 -3.75 -1.00 -10.09
N MET A 37 -3.85 0.31 -9.92
CA MET A 37 -3.85 0.96 -8.60
C MET A 37 -5.11 1.80 -8.48
N VAL A 38 -5.97 1.44 -7.54
CA VAL A 38 -7.23 2.13 -7.28
C VAL A 38 -7.16 2.77 -5.90
N TYR A 39 -7.38 4.08 -5.84
CA TYR A 39 -7.42 4.81 -4.58
C TYR A 39 -8.77 4.57 -3.89
N LEU A 40 -8.73 3.98 -2.69
CA LEU A 40 -9.94 3.64 -1.92
C LEU A 40 -10.46 4.80 -1.06
N GLY A 41 -9.67 5.87 -0.89
CA GLY A 41 -9.98 6.98 0.00
C GLY A 41 -9.05 7.04 1.21
N PRO A 42 -9.31 7.98 2.14
CA PRO A 42 -8.60 8.04 3.40
C PRO A 42 -8.86 6.77 4.24
N PRO A 43 -7.91 6.36 5.11
CA PRO A 43 -8.11 5.21 5.99
C PRO A 43 -9.32 5.44 6.91
N LEU A 44 -10.16 4.40 7.05
CA LEU A 44 -11.34 4.43 7.93
C LEU A 44 -10.95 4.37 9.40
N ASP A 45 -9.88 3.63 9.72
CA ASP A 45 -9.28 3.53 11.05
C ASP A 45 -7.81 3.97 10.97
N GLY A 46 -7.46 4.99 11.77
CA GLY A 46 -6.13 5.58 11.91
C GLY A 46 -5.90 6.12 13.31
#